data_AF-L5M719-F1
#
_entry.id   AF-L5M719-F1
#
_cell.length_a   1.000
_cell.length_b   1.000
_cell.length_c   1.000
_cell.angle_alpha   90.00
_cell.angle_beta   90.00
_cell.angle_gamma   90.00
#
_symmetry.space_group_name_H-M   'P 1'
#
loop_
_entity.id
_entity.type
_entity.pdbx_description
1 polymer ?
#
loop_
_entity_poly.entity_id
_entity_poly.type
_entity_poly.pdbx_seq_one_letter_code
_entity_poly.pdbx_strand_id
1 'polypeptide(L)'
;VFLKFFLKSSEIATALENRSHKVRYSASVENGSIIFSRTGVAFLLMDAKECFMSAEETFLAKIEKFINIHQNSLLVLSAALHGLEEWKLMFRIQQRFLGSNLRILPVHNTVNAIDLMCTIAKITSKPYIDSICYRMITTKAYIIEQSPVWKTLQQLNLSDSFNPN
;
A
#
# COMPACT_ATOMS: atom_id res chain seq x y z
N VAL A 1 -8.45 -3.03 12.56
CA VAL A 1 -8.64 -1.95 11.58
C VAL A 1 -9.32 -0.81 12.32
N PHE A 2 -8.80 0.42 12.25
CA PHE A 2 -9.54 1.59 12.71
C PHE A 2 -10.27 2.21 11.51
N LEU A 3 -11.57 2.45 11.65
CA LEU A 3 -12.42 3.16 10.69
C LEU A 3 -12.95 4.45 11.32
N LYS A 4 -13.23 5.46 10.50
CA LYS A 4 -14.09 6.58 10.88
C LYS A 4 -15.39 6.57 10.09
N PHE A 5 -16.49 6.91 10.78
CA PHE A 5 -17.88 6.69 10.36
C PHE A 5 -18.29 7.57 9.16
N PHE A 6 -18.80 6.92 8.11
CA PHE A 6 -19.45 7.46 6.91
C PHE A 6 -20.29 6.35 6.23
N LEU A 7 -21.30 6.69 5.41
CA LEU A 7 -22.17 5.69 4.75
C LEU A 7 -21.39 4.66 3.92
N LYS A 8 -20.41 5.08 3.13
CA LYS A 8 -19.49 4.16 2.39
C LYS A 8 -18.59 3.33 3.31
N SER A 9 -18.22 3.88 4.48
CA SER A 9 -17.44 3.14 5.47
C SER A 9 -18.27 2.07 6.19
N SER A 10 -19.61 2.19 6.22
CA SER A 10 -20.51 1.19 6.82
C SER A 10 -20.55 -0.10 5.99
N GLU A 11 -20.69 0.03 4.67
CA GLU A 11 -20.63 -1.11 3.75
C GLU A 11 -19.26 -1.79 3.79
N ILE A 12 -18.19 -0.98 3.77
CA ILE A 12 -16.81 -1.45 3.87
C ILE A 12 -16.52 -2.07 5.24
N ALA A 13 -17.05 -1.51 6.33
CA ALA A 13 -16.91 -2.07 7.69
C ALA A 13 -17.54 -3.45 7.76
N THR A 14 -18.79 -3.57 7.27
CA THR A 14 -19.53 -4.83 7.25
C THR A 14 -18.79 -5.90 6.45
N ALA A 15 -18.28 -5.54 5.27
CA ALA A 15 -17.50 -6.45 4.45
C ALA A 15 -16.16 -6.85 5.08
N LEU A 16 -15.49 -5.93 5.80
CA LEU A 16 -14.27 -6.24 6.54
C LEU A 16 -14.54 -7.16 7.75
N GLU A 17 -15.63 -6.92 8.49
CA GLU A 17 -16.07 -7.78 9.61
C GLU A 17 -16.39 -9.19 9.12
N ASN A 18 -17.11 -9.33 8.00
CA ASN A 18 -17.40 -10.61 7.35
C ASN A 18 -16.13 -11.36 6.92
N ARG A 19 -15.02 -10.64 6.68
CA ARG A 19 -13.70 -11.22 6.37
C ARG A 19 -12.83 -11.43 7.62
N SER A 20 -13.43 -11.51 8.80
CA SER A 20 -12.75 -11.73 10.09
C SER A 20 -11.77 -10.62 10.50
N HIS A 21 -11.90 -9.41 9.94
CA HIS A 21 -11.14 -8.25 10.43
C HIS A 21 -11.87 -7.59 11.60
N LYS A 22 -11.20 -7.43 12.74
CA LYS A 22 -11.72 -6.63 13.85
C LYS A 22 -11.73 -5.15 13.49
N VAL A 23 -12.92 -4.58 13.33
CA VAL A 23 -13.14 -3.14 13.08
C VAL A 23 -13.27 -2.41 14.41
N ARG A 24 -12.70 -1.20 14.49
CA ARG A 24 -12.80 -0.27 15.61
C ARG A 24 -13.11 1.11 15.06
N TYR A 25 -14.02 1.84 15.68
CA TYR A 25 -14.35 3.19 15.22
C TYR A 25 -13.56 4.25 15.99
N SER A 26 -13.08 5.28 15.31
CA SER A 26 -12.37 6.40 15.95
C SER A 26 -12.87 7.76 15.43
N ALA A 27 -13.16 8.67 16.36
CA ALA A 27 -13.54 10.05 16.06
C ALA A 27 -12.33 10.95 15.70
N SER A 28 -11.10 10.52 15.98
CA SER A 28 -9.89 11.34 15.80
C SER A 28 -9.28 11.27 14.40
N VAL A 29 -9.67 10.29 13.58
CA VAL A 29 -9.10 10.08 12.24
C VAL A 29 -9.79 11.02 11.23
N GLU A 30 -9.24 11.22 10.04
CA GLU A 30 -9.91 11.98 8.98
C GLU A 30 -11.14 11.22 8.42
N ASN A 31 -12.14 11.93 7.91
CA ASN A 31 -13.38 11.29 7.44
C ASN A 31 -13.12 10.43 6.20
N GLY A 32 -13.65 9.20 6.17
CA GLY A 32 -13.40 8.25 5.08
C GLY A 32 -12.03 7.57 5.16
N SER A 33 -11.29 7.75 6.26
CA SER A 33 -10.03 7.06 6.47
C SER A 33 -10.19 5.68 7.10
N ILE A 34 -9.33 4.76 6.67
CA ILE A 34 -9.25 3.38 7.13
C ILE A 34 -7.79 3.06 7.46
N ILE A 35 -7.50 2.62 8.68
CA ILE A 35 -6.14 2.33 9.14
C ILE A 35 -6.00 0.86 9.51
N PHE A 36 -5.04 0.18 8.89
CA PHE A 36 -4.64 -1.17 9.25
C PHE A 36 -3.51 -1.10 10.29
N SER A 37 -3.88 -1.04 11.57
CA SER A 37 -2.93 -0.85 12.68
C SER A 37 -1.78 -1.86 12.72
N ARG A 38 -2.03 -3.10 12.29
CA ARG A 38 -1.01 -4.17 12.28
C ARG A 38 0.05 -3.97 11.20
N THR A 39 -0.25 -3.21 10.16
CA THR A 39 0.62 -3.02 8.99
C THR A 39 1.07 -1.57 8.83
N GLY A 40 0.50 -0.65 9.61
CA GLY A 40 0.80 0.79 9.54
C GLY A 40 0.27 1.49 8.29
N VAL A 41 -0.48 0.77 7.44
CA VAL A 41 -1.03 1.32 6.20
C VAL A 41 -2.33 2.08 6.50
N ALA A 42 -2.44 3.29 5.94
CA ALA A 42 -3.64 4.10 6.02
C ALA A 42 -4.20 4.34 4.61
N PHE A 43 -5.52 4.26 4.49
CA PHE A 43 -6.27 4.53 3.28
C PHE A 43 -7.21 5.72 3.51
N LEU A 44 -7.39 6.55 2.49
CA LEU A 44 -8.40 7.60 2.45
C LEU A 44 -9.33 7.32 1.28
N LEU A 45 -10.62 7.11 1.56
CA LEU A 45 -11.62 6.85 0.54
C LEU A 45 -12.23 8.17 0.07
N MET A 46 -12.23 8.36 -1.25
CA MET A 46 -12.92 9.47 -1.92
C MET A 46 -13.65 8.97 -3.15
N ASP A 47 -14.68 9.72 -3.54
CA ASP A 47 -15.40 9.51 -4.78
C ASP A 47 -15.13 10.68 -5.71
N ALA A 48 -14.72 10.39 -6.94
CA ALA A 48 -14.46 11.41 -7.94
C ALA A 48 -15.68 12.31 -8.16
N LYS A 49 -16.91 11.77 -8.10
CA LYS A 49 -18.14 12.56 -8.19
C LYS A 49 -18.27 13.55 -7.05
N GLU A 50 -17.99 13.13 -5.82
CA GLU A 50 -18.00 14.02 -4.65
C GLU A 50 -16.92 15.10 -4.79
N CYS A 51 -15.74 14.75 -5.31
CA CYS A 51 -14.67 15.72 -5.56
C CYS A 51 -15.09 16.79 -6.60
N PHE A 52 -15.80 16.41 -7.67
CA PHE A 52 -16.31 17.36 -8.66
C PHE A 52 -17.40 18.28 -8.12
N MET A 53 -18.21 17.81 -7.16
CA MET A 53 -19.29 18.58 -6.55
C MET A 53 -18.81 19.47 -5.39
N SER A 54 -17.62 19.19 -4.85
CA SER A 54 -17.01 19.94 -3.76
C SER A 54 -16.07 21.04 -4.25
N ALA A 55 -15.89 22.10 -3.44
CA ALA A 55 -14.81 23.05 -3.68
C ALA A 55 -13.46 22.34 -3.62
N GLU A 56 -12.60 22.62 -4.59
CA GLU A 56 -11.35 21.90 -4.79
C GLU A 56 -10.43 21.97 -3.57
N GLU A 57 -10.36 23.14 -2.95
CA GLU A 57 -9.58 23.39 -1.75
C GLU A 57 -10.00 22.49 -0.59
N THR A 58 -11.27 22.07 -0.54
CA THR A 58 -11.80 21.25 0.55
C THR A 58 -11.23 19.84 0.51
N PHE A 59 -11.28 19.18 -0.65
CA PHE A 59 -10.76 17.81 -0.75
C PHE A 59 -9.22 17.81 -0.76
N LEU A 60 -8.57 18.82 -1.33
CA LEU A 60 -7.11 18.93 -1.29
C LEU A 60 -6.60 19.12 0.15
N ALA A 61 -7.22 20.00 0.94
CA ALA A 61 -6.87 20.19 2.35
C ALA A 61 -7.07 18.88 3.16
N LYS A 62 -8.10 18.11 2.82
CA LYS A 62 -8.35 16.80 3.42
C LYS A 62 -7.23 15.78 3.09
N ILE A 63 -6.78 15.74 1.83
CA ILE A 63 -5.65 14.90 1.41
C ILE A 63 -4.38 15.32 2.15
N GLU A 64 -4.10 16.62 2.18
CA GLU A 64 -2.90 17.19 2.82
C GLU A 64 -2.84 16.85 4.32
N LYS A 65 -3.95 17.03 5.04
CA LYS A 65 -4.05 16.65 6.45
C LYS A 65 -3.82 15.15 6.64
N PHE A 66 -4.35 14.32 5.75
CA PHE A 66 -4.19 12.86 5.84
C PHE A 66 -2.73 12.41 5.63
N ILE A 67 -2.04 12.93 4.61
CA ILE A 67 -0.64 12.56 4.33
C ILE A 67 0.32 13.06 5.42
N ASN A 68 0.01 14.18 6.07
CA ASN A 68 0.83 14.71 7.16
C ASN A 68 0.73 13.85 8.44
N ILE A 69 -0.37 13.13 8.63
CA ILE A 69 -0.59 12.26 9.79
C ILE A 69 -0.03 10.85 9.54
N HIS A 70 -0.07 10.35 8.30
CA HIS A 70 0.21 8.95 7.98
C HIS A 70 1.39 8.78 7.02
N GLN A 71 2.46 8.10 7.46
CA GLN A 71 3.65 7.86 6.64
C GLN A 71 3.40 6.94 5.43
N ASN A 72 2.48 5.97 5.55
CA ASN A 72 2.12 5.06 4.46
C ASN A 72 0.65 5.30 4.05
N SER A 73 0.46 6.43 3.35
CA SER A 73 -0.83 6.97 2.94
C SER A 73 -1.21 6.58 1.52
N LEU A 74 -2.36 5.94 1.35
CA LEU A 74 -2.94 5.59 0.05
C LEU A 74 -4.30 6.25 -0.13
N LEU A 75 -4.47 7.01 -1.21
CA LEU A 75 -5.76 7.57 -1.60
C LEU A 75 -6.47 6.58 -2.51
N VAL A 76 -7.61 6.08 -2.06
CA VAL A 76 -8.49 5.21 -2.85
C VAL A 76 -9.55 6.11 -3.49
N LEU A 77 -9.40 6.36 -4.79
CA LEU A 77 -10.31 7.21 -5.55
C LEU A 77 -11.28 6.33 -6.33
N SER A 78 -12.54 6.31 -5.87
CA SER A 78 -13.64 5.63 -6.55
C SER A 78 -14.11 6.47 -7.73
N ALA A 79 -14.14 5.88 -8.92
CA ALA A 79 -14.63 6.51 -10.14
C ALA A 79 -15.36 5.46 -10.99
N ALA A 80 -16.55 5.79 -11.46
CA ALA A 80 -17.43 4.80 -12.08
C ALA A 80 -16.96 4.37 -13.48
N LEU A 81 -16.37 5.30 -14.24
CA LEU A 81 -16.09 5.11 -15.67
C LEU A 81 -14.61 5.31 -16.04
N HIS A 82 -13.79 5.84 -15.11
CA HIS A 82 -12.45 6.39 -15.39
C HIS A 82 -12.41 7.22 -16.68
N GLY A 83 -13.39 8.13 -16.80
CA GLY A 83 -13.50 9.03 -17.93
C GLY A 83 -12.40 10.09 -17.96
N LEU A 84 -12.32 10.86 -19.05
CA LEU A 84 -11.31 11.90 -19.23
C LEU A 84 -11.27 12.89 -18.04
N GLU A 85 -12.42 13.30 -17.53
CA GLU A 85 -12.51 14.21 -16.39
C GLU A 85 -11.98 13.57 -15.09
N GLU A 86 -12.26 12.29 -14.85
CA GLU A 86 -11.76 11.56 -13.68
C GLU A 86 -10.23 11.38 -13.76
N TRP A 87 -9.69 11.13 -14.95
CA TRP A 87 -8.25 11.12 -15.19
C TRP A 87 -7.60 12.48 -15.00
N LYS A 88 -8.23 13.55 -15.49
CA LYS A 88 -7.76 14.92 -15.24
C LYS A 88 -7.72 15.22 -13.75
N LEU A 89 -8.77 14.85 -13.00
CA LEU A 89 -8.79 15.00 -11.55
C LEU A 89 -7.64 14.24 -10.88
N MET A 90 -7.44 12.97 -11.23
CA MET A 90 -6.32 12.17 -10.71
C MET A 90 -4.98 12.81 -11.02
N PHE A 91 -4.77 13.24 -12.26
CA PHE A 91 -3.54 13.89 -12.68
C PHE A 91 -3.29 15.19 -11.92
N ARG A 92 -4.31 16.01 -11.71
CA ARG A 92 -4.22 17.24 -10.91
C ARG A 92 -3.86 16.96 -9.46
N ILE A 93 -4.46 15.95 -8.83
CA ILE A 93 -4.11 15.52 -7.47
C ILE A 93 -2.66 15.04 -7.45
N GLN A 94 -2.26 14.19 -8.40
CA GLN A 94 -0.87 13.72 -8.49
C GLN A 94 0.09 14.89 -8.60
N GLN A 95 -0.15 15.83 -9.53
CA GLN A 95 0.66 17.04 -9.72
C GLN A 95 0.78 17.88 -8.45
N ARG A 96 -0.33 18.10 -7.74
CA ARG A 96 -0.36 18.89 -6.50
C ARG A 96 0.48 18.27 -5.38
N PHE A 97 0.52 16.94 -5.35
CA PHE A 97 1.18 16.14 -4.32
C PHE A 97 2.45 15.44 -4.85
N LEU A 98 3.02 15.91 -5.96
CA LEU A 98 4.29 15.40 -6.47
C LEU A 98 5.39 15.54 -5.42
N GLY A 99 6.15 14.47 -5.22
CA GLY A 99 7.22 14.42 -4.21
C GLY A 99 6.73 14.16 -2.77
N SER A 100 5.42 14.12 -2.53
CA SER A 100 4.87 13.65 -1.26
C SER A 100 4.68 12.13 -1.26
N ASN A 101 4.43 11.54 -0.08
CA ASN A 101 4.22 10.09 0.08
C ASN A 101 2.82 9.60 -0.35
N LEU A 102 2.07 10.41 -1.12
CA LEU A 102 0.73 10.07 -1.57
C LEU A 102 0.77 9.07 -2.73
N ARG A 103 0.09 7.94 -2.56
CA ARG A 103 -0.12 6.96 -3.64
C ARG A 103 -1.61 6.89 -3.98
N ILE A 104 -1.97 7.13 -5.23
CA ILE A 104 -3.36 7.09 -5.68
C ILE A 104 -3.68 5.71 -6.25
N LEU A 105 -4.81 5.15 -5.81
CA LEU A 105 -5.37 3.88 -6.23
C LEU A 105 -6.74 4.15 -6.87
N PRO A 106 -6.86 4.13 -8.22
CA PRO A 106 -8.14 4.20 -8.89
C PRO A 106 -8.94 2.93 -8.66
N VAL A 107 -10.22 3.06 -8.34
CA VAL A 107 -11.10 1.92 -8.11
C VAL A 107 -12.49 2.17 -8.72
N HIS A 108 -13.10 1.12 -9.26
CA HIS A 108 -14.44 1.18 -9.87
C HIS A 108 -15.59 0.94 -8.89
N ASN A 109 -15.40 0.08 -7.89
CA ASN A 109 -16.45 -0.34 -6.98
C ASN A 109 -15.92 -0.59 -5.55
N THR A 110 -16.83 -0.66 -4.58
CA THR A 110 -16.50 -0.89 -3.16
C THR A 110 -15.82 -2.23 -2.92
N VAL A 111 -16.22 -3.29 -3.64
CA VAL A 111 -15.64 -4.64 -3.51
C VAL A 111 -14.16 -4.66 -3.88
N ASN A 112 -13.82 -4.10 -5.03
CA ASN A 112 -12.45 -3.92 -5.53
C ASN A 112 -11.64 -3.05 -4.57
N ALA A 113 -12.26 -2.02 -3.97
CA ALA A 113 -11.59 -1.19 -2.96
C ALA A 113 -11.20 -2.03 -1.74
N ILE A 114 -12.12 -2.85 -1.25
CA ILE A 114 -11.89 -3.75 -0.11
C ILE A 114 -10.81 -4.77 -0.44
N ASP A 115 -10.90 -5.44 -1.60
CA ASP A 115 -9.92 -6.43 -2.06
C ASP A 115 -8.52 -5.82 -2.17
N LEU A 116 -8.43 -4.63 -2.75
CA LEU A 116 -7.18 -3.90 -2.89
C LEU A 116 -6.60 -3.50 -1.53
N MET A 117 -7.42 -2.92 -0.64
CA MET A 117 -7.00 -2.55 0.72
C MET A 117 -6.50 -3.76 1.51
N CYS A 118 -7.26 -4.87 1.50
CA CYS A 118 -6.88 -6.12 2.16
C CYS A 118 -5.60 -6.71 1.58
N THR A 119 -5.45 -6.70 0.25
CA THR A 119 -4.26 -7.21 -0.43
C THR A 119 -3.04 -6.38 -0.06
N ILE A 120 -3.13 -5.06 -0.14
CA ILE A 120 -2.03 -4.16 0.24
C ILE A 120 -1.68 -4.34 1.72
N ALA A 121 -2.66 -4.40 2.61
CA ALA A 121 -2.42 -4.66 4.03
C ALA A 121 -1.72 -6.02 4.23
N LYS A 122 -2.13 -7.06 3.51
CA LYS A 122 -1.51 -8.39 3.61
C LYS A 122 -0.05 -8.38 3.11
N ILE A 123 0.21 -7.82 1.94
CA ILE A 123 1.57 -7.83 1.36
C ILE A 123 2.55 -6.91 2.11
N THR A 124 2.04 -5.87 2.77
CA THR A 124 2.83 -4.97 3.62
C THR A 124 3.01 -5.49 5.04
N SER A 125 2.40 -6.63 5.39
CA SER A 125 2.53 -7.21 6.71
C SER A 125 3.94 -7.79 6.91
N LYS A 126 4.53 -7.50 8.07
CA LYS A 126 5.83 -8.02 8.49
C LYS A 126 6.01 -9.54 8.27
N PRO A 127 5.10 -10.43 8.72
CA PRO A 127 5.29 -11.87 8.52
C PRO A 127 5.29 -12.28 7.04
N TYR A 128 4.54 -11.58 6.19
CA TYR A 128 4.51 -11.88 4.76
C TYR A 128 5.81 -11.43 4.07
N ILE A 129 6.29 -10.23 4.40
CA ILE A 129 7.59 -9.72 3.93
C ILE A 129 8.71 -10.64 4.39
N ASP A 130 8.75 -11.01 5.67
CA ASP A 130 9.76 -11.89 6.24
C ASP A 130 9.78 -13.25 5.53
N SER A 131 8.61 -13.82 5.20
CA SER A 131 8.52 -15.06 4.42
C SER A 131 9.09 -14.92 3.01
N ILE A 132 8.80 -13.82 2.30
CA ILE A 132 9.36 -13.55 0.97
C ILE A 132 10.87 -13.38 1.05
N CYS A 133 11.35 -12.56 1.98
CA CYS A 133 12.78 -12.32 2.19
C CYS A 133 13.50 -13.63 2.53
N TYR A 134 12.95 -14.45 3.42
CA TYR A 134 13.50 -15.75 3.76
C TYR A 134 13.64 -16.63 2.51
N ARG A 135 12.56 -16.79 1.72
CA ARG A 135 12.59 -17.57 0.48
C ARG A 135 13.63 -17.05 -0.52
N MET A 136 13.74 -15.73 -0.69
CA MET A 136 14.73 -15.13 -1.58
C MET A 136 16.16 -15.39 -1.09
N ILE A 137 16.42 -15.25 0.22
CA ILE A 137 17.73 -15.50 0.82
C ILE A 137 18.11 -16.98 0.65
N THR A 138 17.21 -17.92 0.96
CA THR A 138 17.44 -19.35 0.80
C THR A 138 17.72 -19.72 -0.65
N THR A 139 16.92 -19.20 -1.60
CA THR A 139 17.16 -19.45 -3.03
C THR A 139 18.48 -18.86 -3.50
N LYS A 140 18.85 -17.66 -3.04
CA LYS A 140 20.14 -17.05 -3.35
C LYS A 140 21.29 -17.92 -2.83
N ALA A 141 21.21 -18.39 -1.59
CA ALA A 141 22.20 -19.28 -1.00
C ALA A 141 22.35 -20.58 -1.80
N TYR A 142 21.22 -21.22 -2.14
CA TYR A 142 21.19 -22.42 -2.97
C TYR A 142 21.84 -22.21 -4.34
N ILE A 143 21.53 -21.11 -5.03
CA ILE A 143 22.14 -20.77 -6.33
C ILE A 143 23.65 -20.59 -6.18
N ILE A 144 24.12 -19.92 -5.12
CA ILE A 144 25.55 -19.70 -4.87
C ILE A 144 26.26 -21.04 -4.58
N GLU A 145 25.70 -21.87 -3.71
CA GLU A 145 26.27 -23.18 -3.34
C GLU A 145 26.32 -24.16 -4.51
N GLN A 146 25.29 -24.15 -5.36
CA GLN A 146 25.22 -25.02 -6.53
C GLN A 146 25.90 -24.42 -7.77
N SER A 147 26.35 -23.17 -7.71
CA SER A 147 26.98 -22.49 -8.85
C SER A 147 28.34 -23.14 -9.18
N PRO A 148 28.50 -23.71 -10.38
CA PRO A 148 29.79 -24.26 -10.81
C PRO A 148 30.86 -23.17 -10.91
N VAL A 149 30.49 -21.96 -11.34
CA VAL A 149 31.39 -20.80 -11.40
C VAL A 149 31.91 -20.44 -10.02
N TRP A 150 31.05 -20.45 -9.00
CA TRP A 150 31.44 -20.15 -7.62
C TRP A 150 32.39 -21.20 -7.05
N LYS A 151 32.16 -22.49 -7.37
CA LYS A 151 33.06 -23.59 -7.03
C LYS A 151 34.44 -23.44 -7.69
N THR A 152 34.49 -23.07 -8.98
CA THR A 152 35.76 -22.81 -9.69
C THR A 152 36.52 -21.62 -9.08
N LEU A 153 35.83 -20.52 -8.76
CA LEU A 153 36.46 -19.35 -8.11
C LEU A 153 37.00 -19.68 -6.71
N GLN A 154 36.29 -20.51 -5.93
CA GLN A 154 36.79 -20.98 -4.64
C GLN A 154 38.05 -21.82 -4.79
N GLN A 155 38.11 -22.72 -5.78
CA GLN A 155 39.30 -23.52 -6.06
C GLN A 155 40.51 -22.67 -6.46
N LEU A 156 40.29 -21.62 -7.26
CA LEU A 156 41.35 -20.68 -7.67
C LEU A 156 41.85 -19.82 -6.49
N ASN A 157 40.97 -19.37 -5.60
CA ASN A 157 41.38 -18.64 -4.40
C ASN A 157 42.07 -19.53 -3.35
N LEU A 158 41.73 -20.83 -3.31
CA LEU A 158 42.38 -21.82 -2.43
C LEU A 158 43.73 -22.29 -2.99
N SER A 159 44.01 -22.14 -4.29
CA SER A 159 45.32 -22.44 -4.87
C SER A 159 46.38 -21.38 -4.58
N ASP A 160 46.00 -20.20 -4.08
CA ASP A 160 46.92 -19.11 -3.73
C ASP A 160 47.47 -19.19 -2.29
N SER A 161 47.15 -20.24 -1.52
CA SER A 161 47.90 -20.53 -0.29
C SER A 161 49.26 -21.10 -0.65
N PHE A 162 50.22 -20.20 -0.84
CA PHE A 162 51.66 -20.42 -0.96
C PHE A 162 52.14 -21.60 -0.09
N ASN A 163 52.70 -22.63 -0.73
CA ASN A 163 53.65 -23.54 -0.09
C ASN A 163 54.99 -22.79 0.04
N PRO A 164 55.48 -22.47 1.24
CA PRO A 164 56.85 -22.04 1.43
C PRO A 164 57.72 -23.29 1.57
N ASN A 165 58.42 -23.65 0.50
CA ASN A 165 59.62 -24.49 0.57
C ASN A 165 60.84 -23.60 0.37
#